data_AF-A0A848B457-F1
#
_entry.id   AF-A0A848B457-F1
#
_cell.length_a   1.000
_cell.length_b   1.000
_cell.length_c   1.000
_cell.angle_alpha   90.00
_cell.angle_beta   90.00
_cell.angle_gamma   90.00
#
_symmetry.space_group_name_H-M   'P 1'
#
loop_
_entity.id
_entity.type
_entity.pdbx_description
1 polymer ?
#
loop_
_entity_poly.entity_id
_entity_poly.type
_entity_poly.pdbx_seq_one_letter_code
_entity_poly.pdbx_strand_id
1 'polypeptide(L)'
;MKKNFITIISAGFGVCALLAGCGEEHQAPPSERNQLVNRFFRSMENGDSVSATSQGQKLLAMDPGNDYIAKLVNIQQSNSYVERAQKLVNAGDVSGALAVVEEGLKVYPLNRTLSQLRGQLRQLRHAKMLIANMRSAKSSSAMTAALTAATTGLSSNRTEKLENYFKTYRQRIAETAAREQAAAVAEPVVPARPAER
;
A
#
# COMPACT_ATOMS: atom_id res chain seq x y z
N MET A 1 45.64 -10.46 34.55
CA MET A 1 45.95 -11.72 35.27
C MET A 1 44.74 -12.14 36.07
N LYS A 2 44.28 -13.37 35.87
CA LYS A 2 43.13 -14.00 36.53
C LYS A 2 43.36 -14.14 38.04
N LYS A 3 42.33 -13.87 38.85
CA LYS A 3 42.08 -14.62 40.10
C LYS A 3 40.57 -14.82 40.26
N ASN A 4 40.16 -16.07 40.05
CA ASN A 4 38.91 -16.64 40.55
C ASN A 4 39.02 -16.77 42.08
N PHE A 5 37.94 -16.53 42.82
CA PHE A 5 37.65 -17.28 44.03
C PHE A 5 36.14 -17.48 44.18
N ILE A 6 35.74 -18.74 44.12
CA ILE A 6 34.43 -19.29 44.47
C ILE A 6 34.49 -19.62 45.96
N THR A 7 33.48 -19.21 46.75
CA THR A 7 33.19 -19.84 48.04
C THR A 7 31.67 -19.92 48.27
N ILE A 8 31.14 -21.08 47.92
CA ILE A 8 30.26 -21.98 48.70
C ILE A 8 29.16 -21.36 49.59
N ILE A 9 27.94 -21.70 49.16
CA ILE A 9 26.65 -21.92 49.85
C ILE A 9 26.74 -22.24 51.35
N SER A 10 25.96 -21.53 52.17
CA SER A 10 25.45 -22.05 53.44
C SER A 10 23.96 -21.76 53.56
N ALA A 11 23.18 -22.84 53.59
CA ALA A 11 21.76 -22.86 53.86
C ALA A 11 21.46 -22.34 55.28
N GLY A 12 20.48 -21.44 55.39
CA GLY A 12 19.87 -21.02 56.63
C GLY A 12 18.36 -21.05 56.48
N PHE A 13 17.76 -22.18 56.84
CA PHE A 13 16.32 -22.34 57.02
C PHE A 13 15.92 -21.52 58.26
N GLY A 14 15.04 -20.53 58.10
CA GLY A 14 14.61 -19.63 59.17
C GLY A 14 13.11 -19.32 59.06
N VAL A 15 12.34 -20.06 59.84
CA VAL A 15 10.89 -20.10 60.02
C VAL A 15 10.18 -18.73 60.12
N CYS A 16 8.98 -18.71 59.53
CA CYS A 16 7.84 -17.81 59.70
C CYS A 16 7.86 -16.81 60.89
N ALA A 17 7.71 -15.53 60.55
CA ALA A 17 7.03 -14.56 61.42
C ALA A 17 5.80 -14.02 60.66
N LEU A 18 4.64 -14.52 61.07
CA LEU A 18 3.32 -13.99 60.80
C LEU A 18 3.24 -12.57 61.37
N LEU A 19 3.32 -11.55 60.51
CA LEU A 19 2.76 -10.24 60.83
C LEU A 19 1.41 -10.13 60.16
N ALA A 20 0.37 -10.41 60.95
CA ALA A 20 -0.98 -9.97 60.71
C ALA A 20 -1.00 -8.43 60.71
N GLY A 21 -0.79 -7.85 59.54
CA GLY A 21 -1.22 -6.50 59.22
C GLY A 21 -2.51 -6.60 58.43
N CYS A 22 -3.61 -6.06 58.97
CA CYS A 22 -4.81 -5.75 58.20
C CYS A 22 -4.44 -4.70 57.15
N GLY A 23 -3.86 -5.13 56.03
CA GLY A 23 -3.82 -4.32 54.83
C GLY A 23 -5.22 -4.32 54.23
N GLU A 24 -5.88 -3.16 54.24
CA GLU A 24 -6.98 -2.92 53.30
C GLU A 24 -6.53 -3.42 51.93
N GLU A 25 -7.32 -4.30 51.33
CA GLU A 25 -7.12 -4.78 49.98
C GLU A 25 -7.23 -3.58 49.04
N HIS A 26 -6.12 -2.87 48.85
CA HIS A 26 -6.00 -1.83 47.85
C HIS A 26 -6.18 -2.54 46.51
N GLN A 27 -7.35 -2.37 45.89
CA GLN A 27 -7.54 -2.70 44.49
C GLN A 27 -6.38 -2.09 43.72
N ALA A 28 -5.62 -2.94 43.02
CA ALA A 28 -4.51 -2.50 42.19
C ALA A 28 -4.97 -1.29 41.36
N PRO A 29 -4.21 -0.18 41.32
CA PRO A 29 -4.69 1.05 40.71
C PRO A 29 -5.06 0.77 39.24
N PRO A 30 -6.07 1.46 38.67
CA PRO A 30 -6.55 1.28 37.29
C PRO A 30 -5.53 1.67 36.19
N SER A 31 -4.25 1.58 36.52
CA SER A 31 -3.07 1.81 35.70
C SER A 31 -3.06 0.98 34.42
N GLU A 32 -3.48 -0.29 34.45
CA GLU A 32 -3.46 -1.14 33.25
C GLU A 32 -4.46 -0.69 32.18
N ARG A 33 -5.69 -0.36 32.60
CA ARG A 33 -6.71 0.20 31.70
C ARG A 33 -6.24 1.55 31.15
N ASN A 34 -5.75 2.44 32.01
CA ASN A 34 -5.28 3.77 31.59
C ASN A 34 -4.08 3.69 30.63
N GLN A 35 -3.14 2.78 30.87
CA GLN A 35 -2.04 2.53 29.94
C GLN A 35 -2.52 1.97 28.61
N LEU A 36 -3.51 1.07 28.61
CA LEU A 36 -4.09 0.52 27.40
C LEU A 36 -4.80 1.60 26.57
N VAL A 37 -5.55 2.49 27.23
CA VAL A 37 -6.17 3.67 26.60
C VAL A 37 -5.10 4.56 25.95
N ASN A 38 -4.02 4.87 26.67
CA ASN A 38 -2.92 5.69 26.13
C ASN A 38 -2.24 5.04 24.92
N ARG A 39 -2.00 3.71 24.97
CA ARG A 39 -1.43 2.99 23.82
C ARG A 39 -2.39 2.99 22.63
N PHE A 40 -3.69 2.82 22.88
CA PHE A 40 -4.72 2.83 21.84
C PHE A 40 -4.72 4.14 21.08
N PHE A 41 -4.78 5.27 21.78
CA PHE A 41 -4.72 6.60 21.15
C PHE A 41 -3.39 6.85 20.45
N ARG A 42 -2.25 6.49 21.07
CA ARG A 42 -0.93 6.63 20.44
C ARG A 42 -0.80 5.81 19.14
N SER A 43 -1.36 4.60 19.11
CA SER A 43 -1.35 3.78 17.89
C SER A 43 -2.17 4.43 16.78
N MET A 44 -3.30 5.06 17.11
CA MET A 44 -4.09 5.83 16.14
C MET A 44 -3.35 7.09 15.66
N GLU A 45 -2.71 7.84 16.56
CA GLU A 45 -1.88 9.01 16.21
C GLU A 45 -0.72 8.63 15.28
N ASN A 46 -0.13 7.47 15.50
CA ASN A 46 0.99 6.96 14.69
C ASN A 46 0.54 6.32 13.38
N GLY A 47 -0.76 6.21 13.11
CA GLY A 47 -1.27 5.49 11.93
C GLY A 47 -0.91 4.00 11.95
N ASP A 48 -0.91 3.38 13.13
CA ASP A 48 -0.81 1.93 13.32
C ASP A 48 -2.20 1.37 13.64
N SER A 49 -3.03 1.25 12.59
CA SER A 49 -4.40 0.76 12.72
C SER A 49 -4.49 -0.66 13.29
N VAL A 50 -3.49 -1.51 13.02
CA VAL A 50 -3.49 -2.91 13.48
C VAL A 50 -3.32 -2.96 14.99
N SER A 51 -2.31 -2.25 15.52
CA SER A 51 -2.13 -2.13 16.98
C SER A 51 -3.32 -1.44 17.62
N ALA A 52 -3.84 -0.38 17.01
CA ALA A 52 -5.01 0.33 17.53
C ALA A 52 -6.25 -0.58 17.61
N THR A 53 -6.58 -1.33 16.55
CA THR A 53 -7.69 -2.30 16.57
C THR A 53 -7.52 -3.32 17.68
N SER A 54 -6.32 -3.92 17.83
CA SER A 54 -6.07 -4.92 18.87
C SER A 54 -6.24 -4.36 20.28
N GLN A 55 -5.73 -3.15 20.52
CA GLN A 55 -5.80 -2.49 21.83
C GLN A 55 -7.24 -2.04 22.15
N GLY A 56 -7.96 -1.51 21.16
CA GLY A 56 -9.36 -1.13 21.31
C GLY A 56 -10.29 -2.33 21.56
N GLN A 57 -10.05 -3.48 20.92
CA GLN A 57 -10.78 -4.73 21.21
C GLN A 57 -10.57 -5.18 22.67
N LYS A 58 -9.37 -5.02 23.23
CA LYS A 58 -9.11 -5.30 24.64
C LYS A 58 -9.87 -4.31 25.56
N LEU A 59 -9.96 -3.04 25.18
CA LEU A 59 -10.76 -2.05 25.91
C LEU A 59 -12.26 -2.40 25.88
N LEU A 60 -12.78 -2.89 24.75
CA LEU A 60 -14.16 -3.37 24.65
C LEU A 60 -14.42 -4.63 25.47
N ALA A 61 -13.43 -5.52 25.61
CA ALA A 61 -13.58 -6.69 26.48
C ALA A 61 -13.70 -6.30 27.95
N MET A 62 -13.09 -5.18 28.37
CA MET A 62 -13.21 -4.62 29.73
C MET A 62 -14.50 -3.82 29.93
N ASP A 63 -15.03 -3.21 28.87
CA ASP A 63 -16.23 -2.36 28.89
C ASP A 63 -17.02 -2.51 27.58
N PRO A 64 -17.83 -3.57 27.44
CA PRO A 64 -18.54 -3.88 26.19
C PRO A 64 -19.59 -2.83 25.79
N GLY A 65 -20.06 -2.02 26.74
CA GLY A 65 -21.04 -0.95 26.49
C GLY A 65 -20.42 0.34 25.95
N ASN A 66 -19.10 0.37 25.73
CA ASN A 66 -18.41 1.57 25.30
C ASN A 66 -18.54 1.82 23.78
N ASP A 67 -19.67 2.41 23.38
CA ASP A 67 -19.98 2.74 21.98
C ASP A 67 -18.92 3.64 21.32
N TYR A 68 -18.24 4.48 22.10
CA TYR A 68 -17.19 5.35 21.59
C TYR A 68 -15.96 4.54 21.14
N ILE A 69 -15.47 3.65 22.01
CA ILE A 69 -14.36 2.75 21.65
C ILE A 69 -14.78 1.82 20.50
N ALA A 70 -16.03 1.33 20.49
CA ALA A 70 -16.51 0.46 19.42
C ALA A 70 -16.46 1.16 18.04
N LYS A 71 -16.91 2.42 17.98
CA LYS A 71 -16.82 3.24 16.77
C LYS A 71 -15.38 3.47 16.33
N LEU A 72 -14.48 3.79 17.27
CA LEU A 72 -13.06 3.98 16.95
C LEU A 72 -12.40 2.69 16.44
N VAL A 73 -12.69 1.54 17.05
CA VAL A 73 -12.19 0.23 16.59
C VAL A 73 -12.66 -0.03 15.16
N ASN A 74 -13.92 0.24 14.83
CA ASN A 74 -14.46 0.07 13.48
C ASN A 74 -13.73 0.97 12.46
N ILE A 75 -13.48 2.23 12.83
CA ILE A 75 -12.68 3.15 12.01
C ILE A 75 -11.27 2.58 11.77
N GLN A 76 -10.60 2.09 12.80
CA GLN A 76 -9.25 1.53 12.65
C GLN A 76 -9.23 0.25 11.82
N GLN A 77 -10.23 -0.62 11.96
CA GLN A 77 -10.36 -1.78 11.09
C GLN A 77 -10.47 -1.36 9.62
N SER A 78 -11.23 -0.31 9.30
CA SER A 78 -11.27 0.23 7.95
C SER A 78 -9.94 0.88 7.52
N ASN A 79 -9.22 1.56 8.43
CA ASN A 79 -7.92 2.17 8.13
C ASN A 79 -6.86 1.11 7.80
N SER A 80 -6.97 -0.10 8.34
CA SER A 80 -6.04 -1.20 8.03
C SER A 80 -6.01 -1.56 6.55
N TYR A 81 -7.14 -1.41 5.84
CA TYR A 81 -7.18 -1.59 4.38
C TYR A 81 -6.45 -0.48 3.65
N VAL A 82 -6.53 0.76 4.14
CA VAL A 82 -5.79 1.90 3.58
C VAL A 82 -4.29 1.70 3.76
N GLU A 83 -3.84 1.32 4.96
CA GLU A 83 -2.43 1.05 5.25
C GLU A 83 -1.86 -0.10 4.42
N ARG A 84 -2.60 -1.22 4.32
CA ARG A 84 -2.21 -2.37 3.48
C ARG A 84 -2.13 -1.97 2.00
N ALA A 85 -3.10 -1.22 1.49
CA ALA A 85 -3.08 -0.74 0.11
C ALA A 85 -1.90 0.22 -0.13
N GLN A 86 -1.60 1.13 0.80
CA GLN A 86 -0.47 2.04 0.69
C GLN A 86 0.87 1.30 0.63
N LYS A 87 1.06 0.26 1.46
CA LYS A 87 2.25 -0.59 1.41
C LYS A 87 2.44 -1.23 0.04
N LEU A 88 1.37 -1.71 -0.58
CA LEU A 88 1.39 -2.30 -1.93
C LEU A 88 1.68 -1.26 -3.02
N VAL A 89 1.11 -0.06 -2.92
CA VAL A 89 1.44 1.06 -3.82
C VAL A 89 2.92 1.42 -3.72
N ASN A 90 3.47 1.52 -2.51
CA ASN A 90 4.88 1.81 -2.27
C ASN A 90 5.80 0.72 -2.86
N ALA A 91 5.34 -0.54 -2.87
CA ALA A 91 6.02 -1.66 -3.51
C ALA A 91 5.82 -1.72 -5.04
N GLY A 92 5.03 -0.81 -5.63
CA GLY A 92 4.72 -0.78 -7.06
C GLY A 92 3.64 -1.78 -7.51
N ASP A 93 3.01 -2.49 -6.56
CA ASP A 93 1.91 -3.43 -6.78
C ASP A 93 0.55 -2.74 -6.68
N VAL A 94 0.22 -1.98 -7.72
CA VAL A 94 -1.07 -1.27 -7.83
C VAL A 94 -2.24 -2.26 -7.94
N SER A 95 -2.03 -3.44 -8.52
CA SER A 95 -3.08 -4.45 -8.67
C SER A 95 -3.43 -5.09 -7.33
N GLY A 96 -2.43 -5.46 -6.54
CA GLY A 96 -2.62 -5.92 -5.16
C GLY A 96 -3.26 -4.85 -4.28
N ALA A 97 -2.81 -3.60 -4.39
CA ALA A 97 -3.41 -2.48 -3.66
C ALA A 97 -4.91 -2.35 -3.96
N LEU A 98 -5.30 -2.45 -5.24
CA LEU A 98 -6.70 -2.39 -5.65
C LEU A 98 -7.51 -3.56 -5.08
N ALA A 99 -6.95 -4.78 -5.07
CA ALA A 99 -7.60 -5.95 -4.49
C ALA A 99 -7.86 -5.78 -2.99
N VAL A 100 -6.90 -5.23 -2.23
CA VAL A 100 -7.08 -4.92 -0.81
C VAL A 100 -8.19 -3.90 -0.58
N VAL A 101 -8.25 -2.84 -1.39
CA VAL A 101 -9.32 -1.84 -1.26
C VAL A 101 -10.69 -2.42 -1.61
N GLU A 102 -10.76 -3.29 -2.63
CA GLU A 102 -12.00 -3.99 -2.99
C GLU A 102 -12.44 -4.99 -1.90
N GLU A 103 -11.50 -5.65 -1.21
CA GLU A 103 -11.77 -6.44 0.00
C GLU A 103 -12.37 -5.55 1.10
N GLY A 104 -11.74 -4.41 1.39
CA GLY A 104 -12.23 -3.48 2.40
C GLY A 104 -13.63 -2.93 2.11
N LEU A 105 -13.95 -2.67 0.83
CA LEU A 105 -15.27 -2.22 0.40
C LEU A 105 -16.36 -3.30 0.48
N LYS A 106 -16.01 -4.60 0.52
CA LYS A 106 -16.99 -5.66 0.82
C LYS A 106 -17.44 -5.61 2.27
N VAL A 107 -16.53 -5.25 3.18
CA VAL A 107 -16.80 -5.15 4.63
C VAL A 107 -17.40 -3.78 4.98
N TYR A 108 -16.90 -2.70 4.38
CA TYR A 108 -17.29 -1.32 4.64
C TYR A 108 -17.77 -0.61 3.35
N PRO A 109 -18.95 -0.98 2.81
CA PRO A 109 -19.41 -0.54 1.49
C PRO A 109 -19.64 0.97 1.36
N LEU A 110 -19.93 1.65 2.47
CA LEU A 110 -20.16 3.10 2.50
C LEU A 110 -18.91 3.91 2.88
N ASN A 111 -17.74 3.26 3.01
CA ASN A 111 -16.51 3.98 3.34
C ASN A 111 -16.05 4.85 2.16
N ARG A 112 -16.13 6.16 2.35
CA ARG A 112 -15.78 7.15 1.32
C ARG A 112 -14.29 7.14 0.98
N THR A 113 -13.41 6.99 1.98
CA THR A 113 -11.96 6.94 1.79
C THR A 113 -11.56 5.76 0.90
N LEU A 114 -12.08 4.56 1.19
CA LEU A 114 -11.82 3.37 0.37
C LEU A 114 -12.39 3.52 -1.05
N SER A 115 -13.57 4.13 -1.18
CA SER A 115 -14.19 4.40 -2.49
C SER A 115 -13.34 5.35 -3.35
N GLN A 116 -12.81 6.41 -2.74
CA GLN A 116 -11.92 7.36 -3.40
C GLN A 116 -10.60 6.68 -3.81
N LEU A 117 -9.99 5.93 -2.88
CA LEU A 117 -8.74 5.21 -3.13
C LEU A 117 -8.89 4.19 -4.27
N ARG A 118 -10.03 3.48 -4.35
CA ARG A 118 -10.34 2.58 -5.48
C ARG A 118 -10.30 3.33 -6.81
N GLY A 119 -10.90 4.52 -6.88
CA GLY A 119 -10.89 5.37 -8.07
C GLY A 119 -9.47 5.77 -8.49
N GLN A 120 -8.69 6.25 -7.53
CA GLN A 120 -7.28 6.65 -7.75
C GLN A 120 -6.42 5.47 -8.22
N LEU A 121 -6.56 4.30 -7.58
CA LEU A 121 -5.82 3.08 -7.96
C LEU A 121 -6.18 2.59 -9.36
N ARG A 122 -7.46 2.68 -9.76
CA ARG A 122 -7.89 2.35 -11.13
C ARG A 122 -7.26 3.28 -12.15
N GLN A 123 -7.21 4.59 -11.88
CA GLN A 123 -6.54 5.56 -12.74
C GLN A 123 -5.04 5.26 -12.85
N LEU A 124 -4.38 4.98 -11.71
CA LEU A 124 -2.95 4.65 -11.68
C LEU A 124 -2.64 3.37 -12.47
N ARG A 125 -3.46 2.32 -12.31
CA ARG A 125 -3.33 1.06 -13.06
C ARG A 125 -3.48 1.30 -14.56
N HIS A 126 -4.47 2.10 -14.95
CA HIS A 126 -4.70 2.45 -16.35
C HIS A 126 -3.51 3.23 -16.93
N ALA A 127 -2.96 4.19 -16.19
CA ALA A 127 -1.78 4.93 -16.59
C ALA A 127 -0.56 4.03 -16.79
N LYS A 128 -0.30 3.10 -15.87
CA LYS A 128 0.78 2.12 -16.00
C LYS A 128 0.64 1.31 -17.28
N MET A 129 -0.56 0.87 -17.62
CA MET A 129 -0.86 0.12 -18.85
C MET A 129 -0.63 0.98 -20.10
N LEU A 130 -1.14 2.21 -20.16
CA LEU A 130 -0.96 3.11 -21.30
C LEU A 130 0.53 3.39 -21.57
N ILE A 131 1.30 3.69 -20.53
CA ILE A 131 2.74 3.93 -20.65
C ILE A 131 3.50 2.65 -21.04
N ALA A 132 3.07 1.47 -20.57
CA ALA A 132 3.65 0.21 -21.00
C ALA A 132 3.42 -0.06 -22.49
N ASN A 133 2.22 0.22 -23.00
CA ASN A 133 1.89 0.10 -24.42
C ASN A 133 2.72 1.05 -25.29
N MET A 134 2.94 2.29 -24.84
CA MET A 134 3.87 3.20 -25.51
C MET A 134 5.29 2.65 -25.55
N ARG A 135 5.76 1.99 -24.49
CA ARG A 135 7.12 1.42 -24.45
C ARG A 135 7.28 0.20 -25.35
N SER A 136 6.22 -0.59 -25.54
CA SER A 136 6.26 -1.82 -26.35
C SER A 136 5.97 -1.60 -27.84
N ALA A 137 5.39 -0.45 -28.22
CA ALA A 137 5.11 -0.12 -29.61
C ALA A 137 6.42 0.06 -30.42
N LYS A 138 6.53 -0.66 -31.54
CA LYS A 138 7.76 -0.70 -32.37
C LYS A 138 7.64 0.02 -33.71
N SER A 139 6.45 0.04 -34.32
CA SER A 139 6.21 0.73 -35.60
C SER A 139 5.71 2.15 -35.37
N SER A 140 5.96 3.04 -36.33
CA SER A 140 5.47 4.42 -36.27
C SER A 140 3.94 4.49 -36.10
N SER A 141 3.20 3.58 -36.76
CA SER A 141 1.75 3.44 -36.64
C SER A 141 1.30 3.02 -35.24
N ALA A 142 1.90 1.98 -34.67
CA ALA A 142 1.59 1.49 -33.33
C ALA A 142 1.96 2.52 -32.25
N MET A 143 3.09 3.21 -32.44
CA MET A 143 3.51 4.27 -31.54
C MET A 143 2.53 5.44 -31.56
N THR A 144 2.05 5.86 -32.74
CA THR A 144 1.03 6.91 -32.88
C THR A 144 -0.26 6.52 -32.17
N ALA A 145 -0.76 5.29 -32.39
CA ALA A 145 -1.94 4.79 -31.71
C ALA A 145 -1.77 4.77 -30.17
N ALA A 146 -0.62 4.30 -29.67
CA ALA A 146 -0.31 4.28 -28.25
C ALA A 146 -0.24 5.69 -27.64
N LEU A 147 0.36 6.66 -28.34
CA LEU A 147 0.42 8.05 -27.90
C LEU A 147 -0.98 8.68 -27.84
N THR A 148 -1.82 8.44 -28.84
CA THR A 148 -3.20 8.93 -28.85
C THR A 148 -3.99 8.36 -27.68
N ALA A 149 -3.92 7.04 -27.45
CA ALA A 149 -4.56 6.39 -26.32
C ALA A 149 -4.07 6.98 -24.97
N ALA A 150 -2.76 7.19 -24.83
CA ALA A 150 -2.18 7.76 -23.61
C ALA A 150 -2.58 9.22 -23.38
N THR A 151 -2.58 10.04 -24.44
CA THR A 151 -2.94 11.47 -24.35
C THR A 151 -4.40 11.65 -23.95
N THR A 152 -5.29 10.80 -24.47
CA THR A 152 -6.71 10.81 -24.12
C THR A 152 -6.94 10.26 -22.72
N GLY A 153 -6.40 9.07 -22.42
CA GLY A 153 -6.61 8.38 -21.15
C GLY A 153 -5.98 9.06 -19.94
N LEU A 154 -4.98 9.92 -20.14
CA LEU A 154 -4.29 10.68 -19.08
C LEU A 154 -4.58 12.17 -19.10
N SER A 155 -5.59 12.60 -19.86
CA SER A 155 -5.95 14.02 -20.01
C SER A 155 -6.25 14.72 -18.68
N SER A 156 -6.83 14.02 -17.71
CA SER A 156 -7.15 14.54 -16.37
C SER A 156 -5.96 14.59 -15.40
N ASN A 157 -4.81 14.02 -15.76
CA ASN A 157 -3.62 13.92 -14.93
C ASN A 157 -2.35 14.37 -15.69
N ARG A 158 -2.45 15.52 -16.39
CA ARG A 158 -1.31 16.11 -17.11
C ARG A 158 -0.34 16.76 -16.15
N THR A 159 0.84 16.16 -16.03
CA THR A 159 1.99 16.75 -15.34
C THR A 159 3.01 17.23 -16.36
N GLU A 160 3.83 18.21 -16.01
CA GLU A 160 4.92 18.69 -16.88
C GLU A 160 5.84 17.55 -17.33
N LYS A 161 6.15 16.61 -16.42
CA LYS A 161 6.94 15.41 -16.71
C LYS A 161 6.27 14.53 -17.77
N LEU A 162 4.96 14.37 -17.70
CA LEU A 162 4.21 13.58 -18.68
C LEU A 162 4.15 14.29 -20.05
N GLU A 163 3.97 15.61 -20.06
CA GLU A 163 4.02 16.40 -21.31
C GLU A 163 5.38 16.31 -21.99
N ASN A 164 6.45 16.43 -21.22
CA ASN A 164 7.81 16.27 -21.72
C ASN A 164 8.04 14.86 -22.28
N TYR A 165 7.55 13.82 -21.59
CA TYR A 165 7.59 12.45 -22.11
C TYR A 165 6.83 12.32 -23.44
N PHE A 166 5.62 12.87 -23.56
CA PHE A 166 4.84 12.85 -24.79
C PHE A 166 5.53 13.62 -25.93
N LYS A 167 6.17 14.75 -25.64
CA LYS A 167 6.95 15.52 -26.61
C LYS A 167 8.11 14.69 -27.16
N THR A 168 8.94 14.11 -26.31
CA THR A 168 10.05 13.24 -26.73
C THR A 168 9.54 12.02 -27.51
N TYR A 169 8.41 11.46 -27.11
CA TYR A 169 7.82 10.31 -27.78
C TYR A 169 7.33 10.65 -29.21
N ARG A 170 6.80 11.86 -29.45
CA ARG A 170 6.46 12.35 -30.80
C ARG A 170 7.67 12.42 -31.73
N GLN A 171 8.82 12.84 -31.22
CA GLN A 171 10.07 12.88 -32.00
C GLN A 171 10.48 11.47 -32.45
N ARG A 172 10.41 10.49 -31.53
CA ARG A 172 10.71 9.09 -31.85
C ARG A 172 9.76 8.48 -32.90
N ILE A 173 8.49 8.90 -32.93
CA ILE A 173 7.55 8.50 -33.98
C ILE A 173 8.06 8.97 -35.35
N ALA A 174 8.45 10.24 -35.46
CA ALA A 174 8.94 10.81 -36.71
C ALA A 174 10.22 10.14 -37.21
N GLU A 175 11.18 9.89 -36.32
CA GLU A 175 12.42 9.16 -36.63
C GLU A 175 12.16 7.72 -37.10
N THR A 176 11.17 7.05 -36.50
CA THR A 176 10.80 5.68 -36.87
C THR A 176 10.07 5.66 -38.21
N ALA A 177 9.15 6.60 -38.45
CA ALA A 177 8.47 6.75 -39.73
C ALA A 177 9.46 7.02 -40.88
N ALA A 178 10.44 7.89 -40.67
CA ALA A 178 11.47 8.18 -41.68
C ALA A 178 12.31 6.94 -42.03
N ARG A 179 12.67 6.12 -41.02
CA ARG A 179 13.39 4.86 -41.24
C ARG A 179 12.55 3.83 -41.99
N GLU A 180 11.28 3.67 -41.63
CA GLU A 180 10.34 2.78 -42.31
C GLU A 180 10.15 3.18 -43.78
N GLN A 181 10.01 4.48 -44.06
CA GLN A 181 9.91 5.01 -45.43
C GLN A 181 11.20 4.76 -46.23
N ALA A 182 12.37 5.03 -45.65
CA ALA A 182 13.65 4.78 -46.32
C ALA A 182 13.84 3.28 -46.64
N ALA A 183 13.45 2.38 -45.73
CA ALA A 183 13.50 0.94 -45.96
C ALA A 183 12.55 0.50 -47.09
N ALA A 184 11.33 1.04 -47.13
CA ALA A 184 10.35 0.73 -48.18
C ALA A 184 10.81 1.18 -49.58
N VAL A 185 11.59 2.26 -49.68
CA VAL A 185 12.17 2.74 -50.95
C VAL A 185 13.39 1.91 -51.37
N ALA A 186 14.12 1.33 -50.42
CA ALA A 186 15.34 0.57 -50.69
C ALA A 186 15.10 -0.91 -51.09
N GLU A 187 13.92 -1.47 -50.82
CA GLU A 187 13.56 -2.82 -51.30
C GLU A 187 13.25 -2.78 -52.81
N PRO A 188 14.00 -3.49 -53.66
CA PRO A 188 13.71 -3.54 -55.09
C PRO A 188 12.40 -4.29 -55.32
N VAL A 189 11.46 -3.65 -56.02
CA VAL A 189 10.27 -4.30 -56.57
C VAL A 189 10.76 -5.36 -57.57
N VAL A 190 10.84 -6.62 -57.16
CA VAL A 190 11.15 -7.73 -58.07
C VAL A 190 9.91 -7.92 -58.96
N PRO A 191 9.97 -7.61 -60.27
CA PRO A 191 8.83 -7.85 -61.14
C PRO A 191 8.57 -9.36 -61.19
N ALA A 192 7.31 -9.74 -60.97
CA ALA A 192 6.87 -11.13 -61.10
C ALA A 192 7.28 -11.66 -62.49
N ARG A 193 8.00 -12.79 -62.50
CA ARG A 193 8.44 -13.44 -63.73
C ARG A 193 7.20 -13.71 -64.61
N PRO A 194 7.17 -13.29 -65.89
CA PRO A 194 6.03 -13.57 -66.75
C PRO A 194 5.90 -15.09 -66.91
N ALA A 195 4.67 -15.58 -66.77
CA ALA A 195 4.36 -17.01 -66.93
C ALA A 195 4.75 -17.46 -68.35
N GLU A 196 5.70 -18.39 -68.43
CA GLU A 196 6.03 -19.09 -69.68
C GLU A 196 4.80 -19.91 -70.11
N ARG A 197 4.37 -19.68 -71.35
CA ARG A 197 3.23 -20.36 -71.99
C ARG A 197 3.64 -21.70 -72.58
#